data_AF-A0A061ICJ6-F1
#
_entry.id   AF-A0A061ICJ6-F1
#
_cell.length_a   1.000
_cell.length_b   1.000
_cell.length_c   1.000
_cell.angle_alpha   90.00
_cell.angle_beta   90.00
_cell.angle_gamma   90.00
#
_symmetry.space_group_name_H-M   'P 1'
#
loop_
_entity.id
_entity.type
_entity.pdbx_description
1 polymer ?
#
loop_
_entity_poly.entity_id
_entity_poly.type
_entity_poly.pdbx_seq_one_letter_code
_entity_poly.pdbx_strand_id
1 'polypeptide(L)'
;MRGMAWITFCLLYVFWAMAGTSTRAQSSCSVPPEEQPWIDGLQVLMETSVAKSNFVNPSILIAMNLAGPYNLEAQKLLTNKLIASDNADLTKGQLALTIMALTSSCRDTGSQVSILQKKMENWEPSTFYGPSLAILALCQKNSEATLPIAALFAKTLMSDPSPFSVDTEAVATLALTCMYNRIPVGSEENYRDLFGEALKVLVDSISLRIKSDGIIGDIYSTGLAMQALSVTPEQPMKKWDCEKTMDTILKEIKQGKFQNPMSISQILPTLKGKTYLDVPRVTCGPDHGVPPTVNDYPTPVPTSVSNITVIYTINNQLKGVDLTFHWTIEVSVKSGSVLLVVLEEAQRKDSKFKFETKMTSWGLMISSINNIAENANQKTYWQLLSGKTPLNEDISIPERSKLKFVERVPLVPKVRREPKNLKDIRGPSTEATEFTEGNFAVLALGGGYLHWGHFEMMRLTINRSMDPKNMFAKWRVPAPFKPVTRKGVGQRMGGGKGAIDHYVTPVKTGTLIVELGGRCEFKEVQGFLDLVAHKLPFPAKAVSRETLEKMRQNQKERENNNQNPWTFERIATANMLGIRKFLSPYDLTQKGQYWGKFFLPKRV
;
A
#
# COMPACT_ATOMS: atom_id res chain seq x y z
N MET A 1 -7.48 70.96 3.93
CA MET A 1 -7.71 69.59 3.43
C MET A 1 -6.42 68.75 3.48
N ARG A 2 -5.90 68.46 4.68
CA ARG A 2 -4.73 67.58 4.91
C ARG A 2 -4.91 66.66 6.13
N GLY A 3 -6.14 66.48 6.59
CA GLY A 3 -6.48 65.68 7.78
C GLY A 3 -7.32 64.43 7.51
N MET A 4 -7.79 64.19 6.27
CA MET A 4 -8.64 63.03 5.94
C MET A 4 -7.87 61.82 5.38
N ALA A 5 -6.60 61.97 5.00
CA ALA A 5 -5.84 60.87 4.40
C ALA A 5 -5.20 59.90 5.41
N TRP A 6 -5.04 60.31 6.67
CA TRP A 6 -4.44 59.47 7.72
C TRP A 6 -5.44 58.56 8.43
N ILE A 7 -6.70 58.98 8.52
CA ILE A 7 -7.77 58.18 9.16
C ILE A 7 -8.19 57.02 8.26
N THR A 8 -8.17 57.21 6.93
CA THR A 8 -8.41 56.13 5.95
C THR A 8 -7.31 55.07 5.96
N PHE A 9 -6.06 55.43 6.27
CA PHE A 9 -4.95 54.47 6.31
C PHE A 9 -4.93 53.63 7.60
N CYS A 10 -5.33 54.20 8.74
CA CYS A 10 -5.47 53.44 9.99
C CYS A 10 -6.69 52.50 10.00
N LEU A 11 -7.82 52.87 9.36
CA LEU A 11 -8.98 51.99 9.25
C LEU A 11 -8.73 50.78 8.32
N LEU A 12 -7.91 50.94 7.28
CA LEU A 12 -7.51 49.82 6.41
C LEU A 12 -6.58 48.81 7.11
N TYR A 13 -5.72 49.25 8.03
CA TYR A 13 -4.88 48.35 8.82
C TYR A 13 -5.66 47.59 9.92
N VAL A 14 -6.69 48.22 10.51
CA VAL A 14 -7.55 47.56 11.51
C VAL A 14 -8.54 46.57 10.84
N PHE A 15 -9.00 46.85 9.61
CA PHE A 15 -9.81 45.89 8.86
C PHE A 15 -9.02 44.70 8.30
N TRP A 16 -7.72 44.84 8.03
CA TRP A 16 -6.85 43.71 7.68
C TRP A 16 -6.44 42.86 8.89
N ALA A 17 -6.49 43.41 10.11
CA ALA A 17 -6.20 42.68 11.35
C ALA A 17 -7.42 41.93 11.96
N MET A 18 -8.63 42.16 11.45
CA MET A 18 -9.87 41.48 11.88
C MET A 18 -10.36 40.41 10.89
N ALA A 19 -9.73 40.30 9.71
CA ALA A 19 -9.90 39.17 8.81
C ALA A 19 -8.82 38.11 9.07
N GLY A 20 -8.78 37.61 10.30
CA GLY A 20 -8.07 36.39 10.67
C GLY A 20 -8.71 35.19 9.99
N THR A 21 -8.56 35.08 8.66
CA THR A 21 -8.76 33.82 7.98
C THR A 21 -7.61 32.93 8.41
N SER A 22 -7.91 32.04 9.37
CA SER A 22 -7.11 30.84 9.60
C SER A 22 -7.11 30.05 8.29
N THR A 23 -6.21 30.38 7.37
CA THR A 23 -5.90 29.56 6.20
C THR A 23 -5.07 28.39 6.69
N ARG A 24 -5.74 27.46 7.37
CA ARG A 24 -5.19 26.13 7.64
C ARG A 24 -4.97 25.49 6.28
N ALA A 25 -3.72 25.43 5.84
CA ALA A 25 -3.34 24.85 4.56
C ALA A 25 -3.77 23.38 4.52
N GLN A 26 -4.95 23.11 3.94
CA GLN A 26 -5.33 21.76 3.56
C GLN A 26 -4.31 21.27 2.53
N SER A 27 -3.70 20.13 2.81
CA SER A 27 -2.79 19.46 1.88
C SER A 27 -3.62 18.98 0.67
N SER A 28 -3.80 19.86 -0.31
CA SER A 28 -4.42 19.52 -1.58
C SER A 28 -3.33 19.05 -2.54
N CYS A 29 -3.44 17.82 -3.01
CA CYS A 29 -2.68 17.34 -4.15
C CYS A 29 -3.65 17.06 -5.30
N SER A 30 -3.25 17.43 -6.51
CA SER A 30 -4.05 17.27 -7.72
C SER A 30 -3.32 16.30 -8.66
N VAL A 31 -4.09 15.53 -9.43
CA VAL A 31 -3.50 14.67 -10.47
C VAL A 31 -2.84 15.56 -11.54
N PRO A 32 -1.57 15.30 -11.91
CA PRO A 32 -0.89 16.05 -12.97
C PRO A 32 -1.66 15.97 -14.30
N PRO A 33 -1.74 17.06 -15.10
CA PRO A 33 -2.49 17.08 -16.34
C PRO A 33 -2.09 15.96 -17.33
N GLU A 34 -0.81 15.60 -17.37
CA GLU A 34 -0.28 14.51 -18.20
C GLU A 34 -0.80 13.12 -17.82
N GLU A 35 -1.29 12.95 -16.59
CA GLU A 35 -1.81 11.67 -16.07
C GLU A 35 -3.34 11.55 -16.18
N GLN A 36 -4.04 12.63 -16.55
CA GLN A 36 -5.51 12.62 -16.69
C GLN A 36 -6.06 11.53 -17.62
N PRO A 37 -5.42 11.18 -18.75
CA PRO A 37 -5.91 10.08 -19.60
C PRO A 37 -6.03 8.73 -18.90
N TRP A 38 -5.20 8.46 -17.88
CA TRP A 38 -5.30 7.25 -17.07
C TRP A 38 -6.52 7.27 -16.15
N ILE A 39 -6.85 8.44 -15.60
CA ILE A 39 -8.03 8.63 -14.75
C ILE A 39 -9.30 8.48 -15.57
N ASP A 40 -9.33 9.09 -16.75
CA ASP A 40 -10.48 9.02 -17.65
C ASP A 40 -10.70 7.58 -18.14
N GLY A 41 -9.61 6.84 -18.43
CA GLY A 41 -9.68 5.41 -18.74
C GLY A 41 -10.27 4.56 -17.62
N LEU A 42 -9.87 4.81 -16.36
CA LEU A 42 -10.47 4.13 -15.20
C LEU A 42 -11.95 4.46 -15.04
N GLN A 43 -12.33 5.73 -15.22
CA GLN A 43 -13.71 6.15 -15.13
C GLN A 43 -14.57 5.42 -16.18
N VAL A 44 -14.13 5.40 -17.44
CA VAL A 44 -14.83 4.66 -18.51
C VAL A 44 -14.93 3.16 -18.17
N LEU A 45 -13.87 2.53 -17.68
CA LEU A 45 -13.89 1.12 -17.25
C LEU A 45 -14.95 0.86 -16.16
N MET A 46 -15.07 1.78 -15.20
CA MET A 46 -16.07 1.68 -14.14
C MET A 46 -17.50 1.88 -14.70
N GLU A 47 -17.72 2.91 -15.52
CA GLU A 47 -19.06 3.22 -16.04
C GLU A 47 -19.57 2.16 -17.02
N THR A 48 -18.68 1.57 -17.83
CA THR A 48 -19.01 0.46 -18.75
C THR A 48 -19.39 -0.83 -18.03
N SER A 49 -19.03 -0.98 -16.75
CA SER A 49 -19.47 -2.13 -15.93
C SER A 49 -20.97 -2.08 -15.59
N VAL A 50 -21.66 -0.97 -15.83
CA VAL A 50 -23.08 -0.82 -15.52
C VAL A 50 -23.93 -1.44 -16.64
N ALA A 51 -24.45 -2.64 -16.40
CA ALA A 51 -25.36 -3.33 -17.31
C ALA A 51 -26.71 -3.67 -16.66
N LYS A 52 -27.71 -4.02 -17.48
CA LYS A 52 -29.05 -4.43 -17.00
C LYS A 52 -29.02 -5.66 -16.09
N SER A 53 -28.18 -6.64 -16.39
CA SER A 53 -28.00 -7.88 -15.60
C SER A 53 -27.11 -7.70 -14.37
N ASN A 54 -26.34 -6.62 -14.29
CA ASN A 54 -25.31 -6.48 -13.26
C ASN A 54 -25.91 -6.01 -11.93
N PHE A 55 -25.22 -6.40 -10.85
CA PHE A 55 -25.53 -6.04 -9.48
C PHE A 55 -25.56 -4.51 -9.30
N VAL A 56 -26.51 -4.02 -8.52
CA VAL A 56 -26.72 -2.57 -8.31
C VAL A 56 -25.70 -2.06 -7.30
N ASN A 57 -24.76 -1.21 -7.74
CA ASN A 57 -23.73 -0.66 -6.87
C ASN A 57 -23.87 0.88 -6.72
N PRO A 58 -24.37 1.38 -5.57
CA PRO A 58 -24.53 2.82 -5.37
C PRO A 58 -23.20 3.60 -5.33
N SER A 59 -22.09 2.95 -4.95
CA SER A 59 -20.77 3.60 -4.90
C SER A 59 -20.29 4.03 -6.28
N ILE A 60 -20.58 3.24 -7.33
CA ILE A 60 -20.29 3.60 -8.72
C ILE A 60 -21.05 4.87 -9.11
N LEU A 61 -22.35 4.96 -8.75
CA LEU A 61 -23.15 6.15 -9.03
C LEU A 61 -22.65 7.39 -8.29
N ILE A 62 -22.23 7.24 -7.02
CA ILE A 62 -21.60 8.33 -6.27
C ILE A 62 -20.33 8.81 -6.98
N ALA A 63 -19.44 7.87 -7.33
CA ALA A 63 -18.17 8.18 -7.95
C ALA A 63 -18.31 8.85 -9.32
N MET A 64 -19.17 8.31 -10.20
CA MET A 64 -19.42 8.90 -11.52
C MET A 64 -20.05 10.29 -11.43
N ASN A 65 -20.98 10.51 -10.47
CA ASN A 65 -21.62 11.81 -10.28
C ASN A 65 -20.67 12.86 -9.69
N LEU A 66 -19.75 12.45 -8.79
CA LEU A 66 -18.73 13.35 -8.23
C LEU A 66 -17.66 13.70 -9.28
N ALA A 67 -17.30 12.75 -10.14
CA ALA A 67 -16.31 12.94 -11.20
C ALA A 67 -16.86 13.71 -12.41
N GLY A 68 -18.17 13.60 -12.67
CA GLY A 68 -18.82 14.06 -13.89
C GLY A 68 -18.95 12.90 -14.89
N PRO A 69 -20.16 12.36 -15.13
CA PRO A 69 -20.34 11.09 -15.86
C PRO A 69 -20.05 11.23 -17.36
N TYR A 70 -19.39 10.24 -17.96
CA TYR A 70 -19.25 10.15 -19.41
C TYR A 70 -20.42 9.42 -20.08
N ASN A 71 -20.93 8.38 -19.42
CA ASN A 71 -22.01 7.53 -19.91
C ASN A 71 -23.32 7.86 -19.17
N LEU A 72 -24.09 8.78 -19.76
CA LEU A 72 -25.39 9.21 -19.24
C LEU A 72 -26.45 8.10 -19.26
N GLU A 73 -26.33 7.13 -20.17
CA GLU A 73 -27.24 5.98 -20.21
C GLU A 73 -27.01 5.06 -19.02
N ALA A 74 -25.74 4.76 -18.71
CA ALA A 74 -25.35 4.00 -17.53
C ALA A 74 -25.78 4.71 -16.24
N GLN A 75 -25.53 6.02 -16.15
CA GLN A 75 -25.96 6.84 -15.02
C GLN A 75 -27.48 6.75 -14.81
N LYS A 76 -28.27 6.98 -15.87
CA LYS A 76 -29.74 6.92 -15.82
C LYS A 76 -30.24 5.51 -15.47
N LEU A 77 -29.63 4.47 -16.03
CA LEU A 77 -29.98 3.08 -15.74
C LEU A 77 -29.76 2.74 -14.26
N LEU A 78 -28.59 3.10 -13.72
CA LEU A 78 -28.22 2.82 -12.34
C LEU A 78 -29.09 3.61 -11.35
N THR A 79 -29.36 4.89 -11.64
CA THR A 79 -30.28 5.72 -10.86
C THR A 79 -31.68 5.10 -10.80
N ASN A 80 -32.22 4.66 -11.94
CA ASN A 80 -33.55 4.03 -11.97
C ASN A 80 -33.59 2.71 -11.19
N LYS A 81 -32.53 1.91 -11.25
CA LYS A 81 -32.41 0.67 -10.46
C LYS A 81 -32.40 0.94 -8.96
N LEU A 82 -31.73 2.01 -8.51
CA LEU A 82 -31.68 2.40 -7.09
C LEU A 82 -32.98 3.03 -6.60
N ILE A 83 -33.75 3.68 -7.47
CA ILE A 83 -35.09 4.16 -7.13
C ILE A 83 -36.05 2.97 -6.92
N ALA A 84 -35.92 1.95 -7.77
CA ALA A 84 -36.75 0.76 -7.72
C ALA A 84 -36.32 -0.29 -6.67
N SER A 85 -35.24 -0.07 -5.92
CA SER A 85 -34.78 -1.07 -4.95
C SER A 85 -35.65 -1.09 -3.71
N ASP A 86 -35.92 -2.29 -3.19
CA ASP A 86 -36.61 -2.45 -1.92
C ASP A 86 -35.73 -1.99 -0.76
N ASN A 87 -36.21 -1.03 0.02
CA ASN A 87 -35.47 -0.40 1.11
C ASN A 87 -35.49 -1.23 2.41
N ALA A 88 -36.43 -2.18 2.55
CA ALA A 88 -36.60 -2.96 3.76
C ALA A 88 -35.38 -3.86 4.02
N ASP A 89 -34.92 -4.56 2.98
CA ASP A 89 -33.84 -5.56 3.02
C ASP A 89 -32.43 -4.96 3.03
N LEU A 90 -32.30 -3.66 2.77
CA LEU A 90 -30.99 -3.00 2.74
C LEU A 90 -30.40 -2.87 4.16
N THR A 91 -29.12 -3.23 4.28
CA THR A 91 -28.32 -2.92 5.47
C THR A 91 -28.20 -1.40 5.66
N LYS A 92 -27.84 -0.95 6.87
CA LYS A 92 -27.65 0.47 7.20
C LYS A 92 -26.67 1.15 6.25
N GLY A 93 -25.55 0.50 5.96
CA GLY A 93 -24.53 0.99 5.03
C GLY A 93 -25.00 1.04 3.57
N GLN A 94 -25.72 0.00 3.10
CA GLN A 94 -26.27 0.01 1.73
C GLN A 94 -27.35 1.07 1.54
N LEU A 95 -28.23 1.24 2.54
CA LEU A 95 -29.26 2.28 2.51
C LEU A 95 -28.63 3.68 2.54
N ALA A 96 -27.58 3.87 3.34
CA ALA A 96 -26.82 5.13 3.36
C ALA A 96 -26.14 5.45 2.02
N LEU A 97 -25.47 4.47 1.40
CA LEU A 97 -24.89 4.62 0.07
C LEU A 97 -25.97 4.92 -0.98
N THR A 98 -27.13 4.28 -0.89
CA THR A 98 -28.27 4.54 -1.79
C THR A 98 -28.77 5.98 -1.64
N ILE A 99 -28.91 6.48 -0.41
CA ILE A 99 -29.29 7.87 -0.16
C ILE A 99 -28.28 8.83 -0.76
N MET A 100 -26.97 8.61 -0.54
CA MET A 100 -25.92 9.47 -1.10
C MET A 100 -25.91 9.43 -2.64
N ALA A 101 -26.09 8.25 -3.24
CA ALA A 101 -26.13 8.06 -4.69
C ALA A 101 -27.35 8.74 -5.36
N LEU A 102 -28.52 8.65 -4.73
CA LEU A 102 -29.72 9.36 -5.19
C LEU A 102 -29.60 10.87 -4.98
N THR A 103 -28.96 11.29 -3.89
CA THR A 103 -28.68 12.72 -3.62
C THR A 103 -27.76 13.32 -4.67
N SER A 104 -26.67 12.63 -5.03
CA SER A 104 -25.78 13.09 -6.11
C SER A 104 -26.45 13.06 -7.49
N SER A 105 -27.56 12.34 -7.64
CA SER A 105 -28.39 12.33 -8.85
C SER A 105 -29.58 13.29 -8.78
N CYS A 106 -29.62 14.17 -7.77
CA CYS A 106 -30.70 15.13 -7.51
C CYS A 106 -32.10 14.47 -7.43
N ARG A 107 -32.17 13.27 -6.84
CA ARG A 107 -33.42 12.56 -6.59
C ARG A 107 -33.85 12.72 -5.12
N ASP A 108 -35.15 12.68 -4.90
CA ASP A 108 -35.71 12.70 -3.55
C ASP A 108 -35.38 11.39 -2.81
N THR A 109 -35.08 11.52 -1.52
CA THR A 109 -34.66 10.43 -0.65
C THR A 109 -35.47 10.38 0.65
N GLY A 110 -36.54 11.17 0.77
CA GLY A 110 -37.26 11.36 2.04
C GLY A 110 -37.62 10.07 2.75
N SER A 111 -38.22 9.12 2.02
CA SER A 111 -38.62 7.81 2.58
C SER A 111 -37.42 6.98 3.07
N GLN A 112 -36.33 6.93 2.31
CA GLN A 112 -35.12 6.19 2.69
C GLN A 112 -34.44 6.79 3.92
N VAL A 113 -34.43 8.13 4.03
CA VAL A 113 -33.84 8.85 5.18
C VAL A 113 -34.57 8.51 6.47
N SER A 114 -35.91 8.52 6.47
CA SER A 114 -36.71 8.13 7.64
C SER A 114 -36.46 6.68 8.08
N ILE A 115 -36.35 5.76 7.12
CA ILE A 115 -36.04 4.35 7.39
C ILE A 115 -34.63 4.21 7.99
N LEU A 116 -33.65 4.91 7.44
CA LEU A 116 -32.27 4.88 7.92
C LEU A 116 -32.16 5.44 9.34
N GLN A 117 -32.84 6.55 9.63
CA GLN A 117 -32.86 7.17 10.95
C GLN A 117 -33.39 6.18 12.00
N LYS A 118 -34.53 5.54 11.75
CA LYS A 118 -35.09 4.50 12.63
C LYS A 118 -34.15 3.29 12.80
N LYS A 119 -33.45 2.89 11.74
CA LYS A 119 -32.45 1.81 11.81
C LYS A 119 -31.22 2.21 12.63
N MET A 120 -30.86 3.50 12.69
CA MET A 120 -29.72 4.01 13.45
C MET A 120 -30.03 4.24 14.93
N GLU A 121 -31.28 4.57 15.27
CA GLU A 121 -31.73 4.67 16.67
C GLU A 121 -31.61 3.32 17.40
N ASN A 122 -31.88 2.21 16.71
CA ASN A 122 -31.76 0.83 17.24
C ASN A 122 -30.43 0.17 16.88
N TRP A 123 -29.33 0.91 16.83
CA TRP A 123 -28.04 0.36 16.43
C TRP A 123 -27.27 -0.29 17.58
N GLU A 124 -26.94 -1.57 17.39
CA GLU A 124 -26.01 -2.30 18.25
C GLU A 124 -24.56 -2.21 17.75
N PRO A 125 -23.59 -1.89 18.63
CA PRO A 125 -22.20 -1.67 18.26
C PRO A 125 -21.46 -2.99 17.99
N SER A 126 -21.63 -3.53 16.77
CA SER A 126 -20.93 -4.73 16.30
C SER A 126 -19.95 -4.46 15.16
N THR A 127 -20.24 -3.45 14.32
CA THR A 127 -19.43 -2.97 13.19
C THR A 127 -19.60 -1.46 13.03
N PHE A 128 -18.55 -0.73 12.64
CA PHE A 128 -18.57 0.74 12.58
C PHE A 128 -18.65 1.31 11.16
N TYR A 129 -18.18 0.60 10.13
CA TYR A 129 -18.17 1.10 8.74
C TYR A 129 -19.57 1.48 8.22
N GLY A 130 -20.55 0.58 8.36
CA GLY A 130 -21.94 0.82 7.94
C GLY A 130 -22.60 1.99 8.69
N PRO A 131 -22.52 2.04 10.04
CA PRO A 131 -22.97 3.20 10.83
C PRO A 131 -22.27 4.51 10.47
N SER A 132 -20.97 4.50 10.15
CA SER A 132 -20.27 5.70 9.68
C SER A 132 -20.86 6.23 8.37
N LEU A 133 -21.13 5.36 7.40
CA LEU A 133 -21.84 5.75 6.17
C LEU A 133 -23.23 6.32 6.48
N ALA A 134 -23.95 5.70 7.41
CA ALA A 134 -25.28 6.15 7.80
C ALA A 134 -25.26 7.55 8.44
N ILE A 135 -24.36 7.81 9.37
CA ILE A 135 -24.19 9.13 9.98
C ILE A 135 -23.78 10.16 8.93
N LEU A 136 -22.88 9.82 8.02
CA LEU A 136 -22.50 10.69 6.91
C LEU A 136 -23.71 11.08 6.04
N ALA A 137 -24.51 10.09 5.62
CA ALA A 137 -25.70 10.33 4.80
C ALA A 137 -26.78 11.15 5.55
N LEU A 138 -27.02 10.85 6.83
CA LEU A 138 -27.99 11.58 7.66
C LEU A 138 -27.54 13.02 7.93
N CYS A 139 -26.25 13.22 8.26
CA CYS A 139 -25.66 14.55 8.46
C CYS A 139 -25.82 15.46 7.23
N GLN A 140 -25.67 14.89 6.04
CA GLN A 140 -25.84 15.62 4.79
C GLN A 140 -27.27 16.12 4.57
N LYS A 141 -28.27 15.41 5.12
CA LYS A 141 -29.70 15.73 4.99
C LYS A 141 -30.22 16.61 6.12
N ASN A 142 -29.96 16.24 7.37
CA ASN A 142 -30.37 16.99 8.55
C ASN A 142 -29.36 16.74 9.68
N SER A 143 -28.42 17.67 9.87
CA SER A 143 -27.38 17.54 10.90
C SER A 143 -27.96 17.61 12.31
N GLU A 144 -28.94 18.48 12.55
CA GLU A 144 -29.55 18.68 13.87
C GLU A 144 -30.22 17.41 14.40
N ALA A 145 -31.05 16.76 13.59
CA ALA A 145 -31.69 15.49 13.95
C ALA A 145 -30.68 14.33 14.13
N THR A 146 -29.48 14.45 13.54
CA THR A 146 -28.44 13.41 13.58
C THR A 146 -27.52 13.54 14.80
N LEU A 147 -27.49 14.69 15.47
CA LEU A 147 -26.57 14.98 16.58
C LEU A 147 -26.57 13.92 17.69
N PRO A 148 -27.74 13.49 18.25
CA PRO A 148 -27.74 12.53 19.34
C PRO A 148 -27.15 11.17 18.93
N ILE A 149 -27.48 10.72 17.71
CA ILE A 149 -26.99 9.47 17.13
C ILE A 149 -25.47 9.55 16.90
N ALA A 150 -24.99 10.66 16.34
CA ALA A 150 -23.56 10.88 16.09
C ALA A 150 -22.75 10.97 17.39
N ALA A 151 -23.30 11.60 18.42
CA ALA A 151 -22.65 11.70 19.73
C ALA A 151 -22.54 10.34 20.42
N LEU A 152 -23.61 9.53 20.37
CA LEU A 152 -23.57 8.15 20.85
C LEU A 152 -22.51 7.35 20.09
N PHE A 153 -22.52 7.42 18.76
CA PHE A 153 -21.54 6.76 17.91
C PHE A 153 -20.09 7.16 18.26
N ALA A 154 -19.80 8.45 18.42
CA ALA A 154 -18.46 8.93 18.76
C ALA A 154 -18.00 8.37 20.12
N LYS A 155 -18.87 8.41 21.15
CA LYS A 155 -18.57 7.85 22.48
C LYS A 155 -18.30 6.34 22.41
N THR A 156 -19.12 5.60 21.66
CA THR A 156 -18.96 4.16 21.50
C THR A 156 -17.69 3.80 20.73
N LEU A 157 -17.38 4.54 19.66
CA LEU A 157 -16.16 4.37 18.87
C LEU A 157 -14.90 4.60 19.73
N MET A 158 -14.90 5.65 20.56
CA MET A 158 -13.78 5.95 21.46
C MET A 158 -13.62 4.94 22.61
N SER A 159 -14.69 4.23 22.96
CA SER A 159 -14.69 3.26 24.07
C SER A 159 -14.33 1.84 23.63
N ASP A 160 -14.30 1.56 22.32
CA ASP A 160 -13.98 0.23 21.80
C ASP A 160 -12.44 0.05 21.71
N PRO A 161 -11.85 -0.94 22.39
CA PRO A 161 -10.42 -1.19 22.35
C PRO A 161 -9.94 -1.89 21.06
N SER A 162 -10.86 -2.30 20.18
CA SER A 162 -10.55 -3.12 19.00
C SER A 162 -9.86 -2.29 17.90
N PRO A 163 -8.81 -2.84 17.24
CA PRO A 163 -8.19 -2.15 16.12
C PRO A 163 -9.14 -2.10 14.92
N PHE A 164 -9.50 -0.89 14.48
CA PHE A 164 -10.33 -0.68 13.30
C PHE A 164 -9.53 -0.78 11.99
N SER A 165 -10.21 -1.15 10.91
CA SER A 165 -9.62 -1.05 9.56
C SER A 165 -9.49 0.41 9.14
N VAL A 166 -8.54 0.70 8.26
CA VAL A 166 -8.34 2.05 7.71
C VAL A 166 -9.60 2.55 6.99
N ASP A 167 -10.32 1.68 6.28
CA ASP A 167 -11.59 2.02 5.64
C ASP A 167 -12.64 2.51 6.64
N THR A 168 -12.74 1.83 7.79
CA THR A 168 -13.69 2.17 8.85
C THR A 168 -13.34 3.53 9.45
N GLU A 169 -12.08 3.74 9.78
CA GLU A 169 -11.61 5.00 10.34
C GLU A 169 -11.77 6.16 9.36
N ALA A 170 -11.51 5.93 8.06
CA ALA A 170 -11.64 6.93 7.03
C ALA A 170 -13.09 7.40 6.88
N VAL A 171 -14.05 6.47 6.76
CA VAL A 171 -15.47 6.83 6.65
C VAL A 171 -15.99 7.43 7.95
N ALA A 172 -15.56 6.94 9.12
CA ALA A 172 -15.89 7.55 10.41
C ALA A 172 -15.38 9.01 10.49
N THR A 173 -14.17 9.26 10.00
CA THR A 173 -13.59 10.61 9.93
C THR A 173 -14.43 11.52 9.03
N LEU A 174 -14.87 11.05 7.86
CA LEU A 174 -15.77 11.81 6.98
C LEU A 174 -17.10 12.13 7.68
N ALA A 175 -17.71 11.14 8.34
CA ALA A 175 -18.98 11.28 9.04
C ALA A 175 -18.88 12.31 10.18
N LEU A 176 -17.88 12.18 11.04
CA LEU A 176 -17.66 13.09 12.18
C LEU A 176 -17.23 14.47 11.71
N THR A 177 -16.48 14.58 10.61
CA THR A 177 -16.15 15.88 9.99
C THR A 177 -17.41 16.60 9.48
N CYS A 178 -18.35 15.85 8.88
CA CYS A 178 -19.65 16.42 8.50
C CYS A 178 -20.38 17.00 9.72
N MET A 179 -20.46 16.23 10.81
CA MET A 179 -21.13 16.66 12.04
C MET A 179 -20.44 17.85 12.70
N TYR A 180 -19.11 17.80 12.82
CA TYR A 180 -18.28 18.85 13.40
C TYR A 180 -18.50 20.21 12.72
N ASN A 181 -18.67 20.21 11.39
CA ASN A 181 -18.87 21.42 10.60
C ASN A 181 -20.32 21.94 10.61
N ARG A 182 -21.30 21.17 11.11
CA ARG A 182 -22.73 21.49 11.04
C ARG A 182 -23.44 21.49 12.41
N ILE A 183 -22.69 21.81 13.46
CA ILE A 183 -23.25 21.96 14.82
C ILE A 183 -24.11 23.25 14.87
N PRO A 184 -25.39 23.17 15.29
CA PRO A 184 -26.26 24.32 15.46
C PRO A 184 -25.69 25.33 16.46
N VAL A 185 -25.84 26.61 16.16
CA VAL A 185 -25.43 27.69 17.05
C VAL A 185 -26.34 27.69 18.29
N GLY A 186 -25.74 27.58 19.48
CA GLY A 186 -26.48 27.60 20.76
C GLY A 186 -26.77 26.23 21.37
N SER A 187 -26.17 25.13 20.90
CA SER A 187 -26.27 23.84 21.58
C SER A 187 -25.55 23.88 22.94
N GLU A 188 -26.25 23.55 24.03
CA GLU A 188 -25.70 23.55 25.40
C GLU A 188 -24.67 22.43 25.64
N GLU A 189 -24.76 21.33 24.90
CA GLU A 189 -23.80 20.21 24.99
C GLU A 189 -22.53 20.47 24.16
N ASN A 190 -21.39 20.04 24.72
CA ASN A 190 -20.07 20.22 24.11
C ASN A 190 -19.79 19.19 22.99
N TYR A 191 -20.66 19.12 21.99
CA TYR A 191 -20.52 18.21 20.84
C TYR A 191 -19.25 18.46 20.03
N ARG A 192 -18.81 19.72 19.97
CA ARG A 192 -17.65 20.13 19.19
C ARG A 192 -16.38 19.50 19.73
N ASP A 193 -16.19 19.53 21.04
CA ASP A 193 -15.01 18.93 21.68
C ASP A 193 -15.07 17.40 21.57
N LEU A 194 -16.24 16.78 21.78
CA LEU A 194 -16.41 15.33 21.60
C LEU A 194 -16.02 14.86 20.18
N PHE A 195 -16.53 15.53 19.15
CA PHE A 195 -16.20 15.17 17.77
C PHE A 195 -14.75 15.50 17.43
N GLY A 196 -14.20 16.60 17.95
CA GLY A 196 -12.79 16.97 17.78
C GLY A 196 -11.84 15.93 18.37
N GLU A 197 -12.13 15.44 19.58
CA GLU A 197 -11.34 14.40 20.24
C GLU A 197 -11.41 13.07 19.48
N ALA A 198 -12.61 12.65 19.07
CA ALA A 198 -12.79 11.44 18.26
C ALA A 198 -12.06 11.55 16.90
N LEU A 199 -12.15 12.70 16.23
CA LEU A 199 -11.43 12.97 14.98
C LEU A 199 -9.91 12.91 15.18
N LYS A 200 -9.41 13.43 16.30
CA LYS A 200 -7.98 13.40 16.60
C LYS A 200 -7.46 11.97 16.72
N VAL A 201 -8.17 11.13 17.47
CA VAL A 201 -7.84 9.70 17.64
C VAL A 201 -7.84 8.97 16.28
N LEU A 202 -8.87 9.18 15.47
CA LEU A 202 -8.99 8.54 14.16
C LEU A 202 -7.88 8.97 13.20
N VAL A 203 -7.64 10.28 13.07
CA VAL A 203 -6.62 10.82 12.17
C VAL A 203 -5.22 10.38 12.57
N ASP A 204 -4.94 10.33 13.87
CA ASP A 204 -3.64 9.86 14.36
C ASP A 204 -3.45 8.35 14.04
N SER A 205 -4.49 7.52 14.27
CA SER A 205 -4.49 6.11 13.88
C SER A 205 -4.23 5.89 12.39
N ILE A 206 -4.95 6.62 11.52
CA ILE A 206 -4.74 6.57 10.06
C ILE A 206 -3.32 7.01 9.71
N SER A 207 -2.82 8.09 10.34
CA SER A 207 -1.48 8.64 10.05
C SER A 207 -0.35 7.67 10.37
N LEU A 208 -0.50 6.85 11.42
CA LEU A 208 0.47 5.83 11.80
C LEU A 208 0.55 4.68 10.79
N ARG A 209 -0.51 4.47 10.00
CA ARG A 209 -0.60 3.43 8.96
C ARG A 209 -0.20 3.90 7.57
N ILE A 210 0.32 5.13 7.45
CA ILE A 210 0.96 5.62 6.23
C ILE A 210 2.31 4.91 6.06
N LYS A 211 2.43 4.08 5.02
CA LYS A 211 3.65 3.35 4.66
C LYS A 211 4.71 4.30 4.07
N SER A 212 5.93 3.81 3.95
CA SER A 212 7.05 4.60 3.42
C SER A 212 6.86 4.97 1.94
N ASP A 213 6.09 4.20 1.17
CA ASP A 213 5.74 4.45 -0.23
C ASP A 213 4.55 5.42 -0.41
N GLY A 214 3.86 5.79 0.68
CA GLY A 214 2.69 6.66 0.64
C GLY A 214 1.35 5.93 0.72
N ILE A 215 1.31 4.60 0.60
CA ILE A 215 0.08 3.82 0.78
C ILE A 215 -0.43 3.95 2.22
N ILE A 216 -1.74 4.13 2.40
CA ILE A 216 -2.37 4.28 3.72
C ILE A 216 -3.20 3.04 4.02
N GLY A 217 -2.70 2.17 4.91
CA GLY A 217 -3.24 0.82 5.08
C GLY A 217 -2.81 -0.09 3.93
N ASP A 218 -3.71 -0.35 2.99
CA ASP A 218 -3.44 -1.01 1.71
C ASP A 218 -3.90 -0.17 0.51
N ILE A 219 -3.68 -0.68 -0.69
CA ILE A 219 -3.97 0.03 -1.94
C ILE A 219 -5.46 0.33 -2.13
N TYR A 220 -6.38 -0.48 -1.57
CA TYR A 220 -7.82 -0.27 -1.68
C TYR A 220 -8.34 0.68 -0.61
N SER A 221 -7.79 0.61 0.61
CA SER A 221 -8.15 1.54 1.68
C SER A 221 -7.60 2.96 1.49
N THR A 222 -6.53 3.09 0.69
CA THR A 222 -5.84 4.39 0.49
C THR A 222 -6.79 5.46 -0.05
N GLY A 223 -7.71 5.12 -0.97
CA GLY A 223 -8.60 6.12 -1.57
C GLY A 223 -9.53 6.79 -0.57
N LEU A 224 -10.16 6.01 0.31
CA LEU A 224 -10.99 6.54 1.39
C LEU A 224 -10.15 7.31 2.42
N ALA A 225 -8.97 6.80 2.77
CA ALA A 225 -8.08 7.45 3.72
C ALA A 225 -7.62 8.84 3.23
N MET A 226 -7.33 8.98 1.93
CA MET A 226 -7.03 10.27 1.33
C MET A 226 -8.20 11.25 1.43
N GLN A 227 -9.44 10.79 1.21
CA GLN A 227 -10.62 11.66 1.41
C GLN A 227 -10.68 12.15 2.85
N ALA A 228 -10.52 11.25 3.83
CA ALA A 228 -10.55 11.58 5.26
C ALA A 228 -9.47 12.61 5.65
N LEU A 229 -8.21 12.37 5.26
CA LEU A 229 -7.09 13.26 5.60
C LEU A 229 -7.16 14.62 4.89
N SER A 230 -7.82 14.69 3.73
CA SER A 230 -7.98 15.97 2.99
C SER A 230 -9.00 16.93 3.62
N VAL A 231 -9.96 16.41 4.41
CA VAL A 231 -11.09 17.20 4.93
C VAL A 231 -11.09 17.37 6.44
N THR A 232 -10.39 16.52 7.18
CA THR A 232 -10.39 16.55 8.64
C THR A 232 -9.91 17.91 9.17
N PRO A 233 -10.56 18.46 10.22
CA PRO A 233 -10.06 19.64 10.90
C PRO A 233 -8.80 19.32 11.72
N GLU A 234 -8.50 18.07 12.05
CA GLU A 234 -7.39 17.72 12.93
C GLU A 234 -6.07 17.51 12.19
N GLN A 235 -4.95 17.91 12.81
CA GLN A 235 -3.63 17.70 12.23
C GLN A 235 -3.10 16.31 12.60
N PRO A 236 -2.63 15.51 11.63
CA PRO A 236 -2.11 14.17 11.90
C PRO A 236 -0.76 14.22 12.63
N MET A 237 -0.54 13.28 13.56
CA MET A 237 0.75 13.10 14.24
C MET A 237 1.91 12.88 13.26
N LYS A 238 1.72 12.00 12.27
CA LYS A 238 2.69 11.83 11.18
C LYS A 238 2.25 12.69 10.00
N LYS A 239 3.11 13.65 9.60
CA LYS A 239 2.85 14.50 8.43
C LYS A 239 2.56 13.63 7.20
N TRP A 240 1.40 13.84 6.60
CA TRP A 240 0.99 13.16 5.38
C TRP A 240 1.52 13.90 4.15
N ASP A 241 2.19 13.16 3.28
CA ASP A 241 2.66 13.62 1.97
C ASP A 241 1.66 13.18 0.90
N CYS A 242 0.76 14.11 0.53
CA CYS A 242 -0.32 13.88 -0.41
C CYS A 242 0.22 13.57 -1.81
N GLU A 243 1.21 14.34 -2.28
CA GLU A 243 1.81 14.16 -3.62
C GLU A 243 2.44 12.77 -3.75
N LYS A 244 3.21 12.35 -2.74
CA LYS A 244 3.79 11.00 -2.73
C LYS A 244 2.73 9.90 -2.79
N THR A 245 1.63 10.09 -2.06
CA THR A 245 0.52 9.14 -2.06
C THR A 245 -0.13 9.07 -3.45
N MET A 246 -0.36 10.24 -4.07
CA MET A 246 -0.94 10.38 -5.39
C MET A 246 -0.06 9.71 -6.46
N ASP A 247 1.24 9.96 -6.46
CA ASP A 247 2.21 9.37 -7.39
C ASP A 247 2.23 7.85 -7.29
N THR A 248 2.20 7.32 -6.07
CA THR A 248 2.15 5.87 -5.84
C THR A 248 0.85 5.28 -6.35
N ILE A 249 -0.31 5.89 -6.09
CA ILE A 249 -1.59 5.42 -6.63
C ILE A 249 -1.61 5.45 -8.15
N LEU A 250 -1.15 6.52 -8.79
CA LEU A 250 -1.05 6.62 -10.25
C LEU A 250 -0.17 5.51 -10.84
N LYS A 251 0.93 5.18 -10.15
CA LYS A 251 1.81 4.06 -10.54
C LYS A 251 1.10 2.71 -10.41
N GLU A 252 0.29 2.48 -9.38
CA GLU A 252 -0.48 1.25 -9.20
C GLU A 252 -1.62 1.14 -10.24
N ILE A 253 -2.23 2.26 -10.62
CA ILE A 253 -3.21 2.34 -11.71
C ILE A 253 -2.58 1.88 -13.03
N LYS A 254 -1.40 2.40 -13.38
CA LYS A 254 -0.66 2.00 -14.59
C LYS A 254 -0.23 0.53 -14.60
N GLN A 255 -0.06 -0.07 -13.43
CA GLN A 255 0.21 -1.50 -13.27
C GLN A 255 -1.04 -2.37 -13.38
N GLY A 256 -2.22 -1.76 -13.59
CA GLY A 256 -3.49 -2.48 -13.75
C GLY A 256 -4.04 -3.04 -12.44
N LYS A 257 -3.70 -2.45 -11.29
CA LYS A 257 -4.22 -2.87 -9.97
C LYS A 257 -5.66 -2.44 -9.69
N PHE A 258 -6.16 -1.46 -10.44
CA PHE A 258 -7.53 -0.96 -10.30
C PHE A 258 -8.40 -1.41 -11.47
N GLN A 259 -8.72 -2.70 -11.53
CA GLN A 259 -9.64 -3.27 -12.54
C GLN A 259 -11.06 -3.48 -12.02
N ASN A 260 -11.20 -3.67 -10.71
CA ASN A 260 -12.50 -3.90 -10.08
C ASN A 260 -13.29 -2.56 -10.04
N PRO A 261 -14.50 -2.46 -10.62
CA PRO A 261 -15.28 -1.22 -10.63
C PRO A 261 -15.55 -0.63 -9.24
N MET A 262 -15.68 -1.47 -8.21
CA MET A 262 -15.85 -1.01 -6.83
C MET A 262 -14.58 -0.35 -6.29
N SER A 263 -13.40 -0.93 -6.55
CA SER A 263 -12.11 -0.33 -6.19
C SER A 263 -11.91 1.03 -6.85
N ILE A 264 -12.32 1.15 -8.12
CA ILE A 264 -12.27 2.41 -8.87
C ILE A 264 -13.19 3.44 -8.23
N SER A 265 -14.41 3.03 -7.84
CA SER A 265 -15.40 3.95 -7.23
C SER A 265 -14.94 4.57 -5.90
N GLN A 266 -14.02 3.93 -5.18
CA GLN A 266 -13.50 4.44 -3.91
C GLN A 266 -12.33 5.43 -4.07
N ILE A 267 -11.53 5.27 -5.13
CA ILE A 267 -10.36 6.13 -5.39
C ILE A 267 -10.69 7.29 -6.34
N LEU A 268 -11.62 7.10 -7.27
CA LEU A 268 -11.96 8.09 -8.31
C LEU A 268 -12.35 9.48 -7.75
N PRO A 269 -13.18 9.60 -6.69
CA PRO A 269 -13.48 10.91 -6.10
C PRO A 269 -12.20 11.67 -5.72
N THR A 270 -11.27 11.00 -5.04
CA THR A 270 -9.99 11.59 -4.61
C THR A 270 -9.14 12.03 -5.81
N LEU A 271 -9.09 11.22 -6.88
CA LEU A 271 -8.34 11.55 -8.10
C LEU A 271 -8.91 12.79 -8.82
N LYS A 272 -10.21 13.07 -8.66
CA LYS A 272 -10.88 14.28 -9.16
C LYS A 272 -10.97 15.40 -8.10
N GLY A 273 -10.26 15.27 -6.97
CA GLY A 273 -10.23 16.27 -5.91
C GLY A 273 -11.56 16.44 -5.18
N LYS A 274 -12.35 15.37 -5.10
CA LYS A 274 -13.68 15.31 -4.45
C LYS A 274 -13.66 14.31 -3.31
N THR A 275 -14.61 14.49 -2.40
CA THR A 275 -14.89 13.54 -1.32
C THR A 275 -16.38 13.21 -1.25
N TYR A 276 -16.75 12.23 -0.44
CA TYR A 276 -18.16 11.99 -0.16
C TYR A 276 -18.87 13.17 0.51
N LEU A 277 -18.14 14.13 1.11
CA LEU A 277 -18.74 15.37 1.64
C LEU A 277 -19.23 16.31 0.53
N ASP A 278 -18.77 16.14 -0.71
CA ASP A 278 -19.18 16.96 -1.85
C ASP A 278 -20.46 16.43 -2.54
N VAL A 279 -21.01 15.30 -2.09
CA VAL A 279 -22.25 14.71 -2.64
C VAL A 279 -23.43 15.71 -2.71
N PRO A 280 -23.72 16.51 -1.67
CA PRO A 280 -24.80 17.50 -1.73
C PRO A 280 -24.53 18.69 -2.67
N ARG A 281 -23.31 18.83 -3.19
CA ARG A 281 -22.88 19.94 -4.06
C ARG A 281 -22.85 19.57 -5.54
N VAL A 282 -23.21 18.34 -5.89
CA VAL A 282 -23.24 17.88 -7.28
C VAL A 282 -24.31 18.66 -8.04
N THR A 283 -23.93 19.20 -9.19
CA THR A 283 -24.83 19.91 -10.11
C THR A 283 -25.41 18.94 -11.13
N CYS A 284 -26.73 18.82 -11.19
CA CYS A 284 -27.41 17.98 -12.18
C CYS A 284 -27.86 18.84 -13.38
N GLY A 285 -27.15 18.74 -14.50
CA GLY A 285 -27.47 19.44 -15.75
C GLY A 285 -26.88 18.74 -16.99
N PRO A 286 -27.30 19.12 -18.21
CA PRO A 286 -26.89 18.44 -19.45
C PRO A 286 -25.49 18.80 -19.98
N ASP A 287 -24.77 19.74 -19.36
CA ASP A 287 -23.48 20.23 -19.86
C ASP A 287 -22.29 19.42 -19.32
N HIS A 288 -22.01 18.26 -19.89
CA HIS A 288 -20.76 17.54 -19.64
C HIS A 288 -20.11 17.02 -20.92
N GLY A 289 -18.78 17.10 -20.95
CA GLY A 289 -17.95 16.93 -22.13
C GLY A 289 -18.04 15.54 -22.77
N VAL A 290 -17.86 15.54 -24.09
CA VAL A 290 -17.80 14.31 -24.90
C VAL A 290 -16.66 13.41 -24.39
N PRO A 291 -16.90 12.11 -24.18
CA PRO A 291 -15.83 11.19 -23.77
C PRO A 291 -14.68 11.23 -24.79
N PRO A 292 -13.41 11.29 -24.34
CA PRO A 292 -12.28 11.16 -25.26
C PRO A 292 -12.32 9.79 -25.93
N THR A 293 -11.99 9.72 -27.22
CA THR A 293 -11.69 8.46 -27.90
C THR A 293 -10.49 7.82 -27.21
N VAL A 294 -10.76 6.84 -26.34
CA VAL A 294 -9.75 6.02 -25.69
C VAL A 294 -9.18 5.08 -26.77
N ASN A 295 -7.90 5.24 -27.10
CA ASN A 295 -7.19 4.21 -27.86
C ASN A 295 -7.16 2.93 -27.02
N ASP A 296 -7.55 1.81 -27.62
CA ASP A 296 -7.44 0.48 -27.01
C ASP A 296 -6.03 0.30 -26.44
N TYR A 297 -5.92 0.31 -25.11
CA TYR A 297 -4.67 0.00 -24.45
C TYR A 297 -4.38 -1.49 -24.64
N PRO A 298 -3.15 -1.85 -25.02
CA PRO A 298 -2.81 -3.21 -25.38
C PRO A 298 -3.02 -4.13 -24.18
N THR A 299 -4.03 -4.98 -24.30
CA THR A 299 -4.12 -6.19 -23.48
C THR A 299 -2.85 -7.00 -23.73
N PRO A 300 -2.14 -7.46 -22.68
CA PRO A 300 -0.99 -8.34 -22.87
C PRO A 300 -1.46 -9.57 -23.66
N VAL A 301 -0.86 -9.79 -24.83
CA VAL A 301 -1.11 -10.96 -25.66
C VAL A 301 -0.76 -12.20 -24.81
N PRO A 302 -1.67 -13.19 -24.65
CA PRO A 302 -1.41 -14.36 -23.82
C PRO A 302 -0.26 -15.16 -24.43
N THR A 303 0.90 -15.13 -23.77
CA THR A 303 2.07 -15.88 -24.23
C THR A 303 2.18 -17.17 -23.41
N SER A 304 1.89 -18.29 -24.07
CA SER A 304 2.01 -19.70 -23.62
C SER A 304 1.14 -20.14 -22.43
N VAL A 305 0.11 -20.93 -22.77
CA VAL A 305 -0.86 -21.55 -21.86
C VAL A 305 -0.22 -22.75 -21.16
N SER A 306 0.49 -22.53 -20.07
CA SER A 306 0.91 -23.62 -19.17
C SER A 306 -0.10 -23.82 -18.05
N ASN A 307 -0.39 -25.07 -17.70
CA ASN A 307 -1.21 -25.39 -16.54
C ASN A 307 -0.34 -25.26 -15.26
N ILE A 308 -0.84 -24.52 -14.28
CA ILE A 308 -0.28 -24.43 -12.93
C ILE A 308 -1.07 -25.35 -12.01
N THR A 309 -0.41 -25.94 -11.01
CA THR A 309 -1.08 -26.69 -9.94
C THR A 309 -1.11 -25.85 -8.68
N VAL A 310 -2.31 -25.68 -8.12
CA VAL A 310 -2.59 -24.96 -6.88
C VAL A 310 -2.99 -25.96 -5.81
N ILE A 311 -2.37 -25.85 -4.64
CA ILE A 311 -2.77 -26.59 -3.44
C ILE A 311 -3.84 -25.74 -2.74
N TYR A 312 -5.08 -26.22 -2.75
CA TYR A 312 -6.21 -25.57 -2.11
C TYR A 312 -6.55 -26.29 -0.82
N THR A 313 -6.57 -25.54 0.29
CA THR A 313 -6.87 -26.08 1.63
C THR A 313 -8.08 -25.35 2.20
N ILE A 314 -9.04 -26.12 2.72
CA ILE A 314 -10.16 -25.62 3.51
C ILE A 314 -10.02 -26.10 4.95
N ASN A 315 -10.13 -25.16 5.89
CA ASN A 315 -9.88 -25.40 7.29
C ASN A 315 -11.00 -24.76 8.12
N ASN A 316 -11.68 -25.56 8.93
CA ASN A 316 -12.62 -25.10 9.94
C ASN A 316 -12.15 -25.54 11.33
N GLN A 317 -11.85 -24.57 12.20
CA GLN A 317 -11.37 -24.79 13.57
C GLN A 317 -12.29 -24.14 14.62
N LEU A 318 -13.47 -23.66 14.23
CA LEU A 318 -14.42 -23.02 15.14
C LEU A 318 -14.99 -24.07 16.12
N LYS A 319 -14.73 -23.88 17.43
CA LYS A 319 -15.30 -24.72 18.48
C LYS A 319 -16.81 -24.43 18.61
N GLY A 320 -17.65 -25.47 18.55
CA GLY A 320 -19.11 -25.36 18.68
C GLY A 320 -19.90 -25.54 17.38
N VAL A 321 -19.22 -25.77 16.25
CA VAL A 321 -19.81 -26.26 15.01
C VAL A 321 -19.39 -27.73 14.87
N ASP A 322 -20.31 -28.64 14.59
CA ASP A 322 -20.14 -30.11 14.75
C ASP A 322 -19.04 -30.78 13.91
N LEU A 323 -18.27 -30.04 13.11
CA LEU A 323 -17.20 -30.59 12.26
C LEU A 323 -16.00 -29.64 12.18
N THR A 324 -14.96 -29.94 12.95
CA THR A 324 -13.61 -29.45 12.65
C THR A 324 -13.04 -30.26 11.50
N PHE A 325 -12.51 -29.58 10.49
CA PHE A 325 -11.91 -30.28 9.35
C PHE A 325 -10.78 -29.48 8.75
N HIS A 326 -9.85 -30.20 8.14
CA HIS A 326 -8.73 -29.66 7.40
C HIS A 326 -8.52 -30.54 6.17
N TRP A 327 -8.99 -30.07 5.01
CA TRP A 327 -8.90 -30.82 3.75
C TRP A 327 -8.07 -30.05 2.75
N THR A 328 -7.25 -30.79 2.00
CA THR A 328 -6.32 -30.25 1.00
C THR A 328 -6.47 -31.01 -0.29
N ILE A 329 -6.49 -30.29 -1.42
CA ILE A 329 -6.57 -30.86 -2.76
C ILE A 329 -5.62 -30.14 -3.72
N GLU A 330 -5.09 -30.88 -4.69
CA GLU A 330 -4.31 -30.33 -5.80
C GLU A 330 -5.18 -30.11 -7.04
N VAL A 331 -5.24 -28.86 -7.47
CA VAL A 331 -6.07 -28.40 -8.59
C VAL A 331 -5.18 -27.86 -9.69
N SER A 332 -5.38 -28.31 -10.93
CA SER A 332 -4.60 -27.82 -12.07
C SER A 332 -5.44 -26.87 -12.89
N VAL A 333 -5.00 -25.62 -13.01
CA VAL A 333 -5.69 -24.54 -13.75
C VAL A 333 -4.73 -23.88 -14.73
N LYS A 334 -5.24 -23.14 -15.72
CA LYS A 334 -4.37 -22.40 -16.64
C LYS A 334 -3.69 -21.23 -15.92
N SER A 335 -2.43 -20.95 -16.22
CA SER A 335 -1.76 -19.75 -15.73
C SER A 335 -2.55 -18.49 -16.09
N GLY A 336 -2.76 -17.59 -15.12
CA GLY A 336 -3.61 -16.41 -15.26
C GLY A 336 -5.09 -16.63 -14.88
N SER A 337 -5.50 -17.84 -14.49
CA SER A 337 -6.85 -18.09 -13.96
C SER A 337 -7.02 -17.47 -12.56
N VAL A 338 -8.22 -16.96 -12.28
CA VAL A 338 -8.58 -16.39 -10.97
C VAL A 338 -8.89 -17.48 -9.93
N LEU A 339 -8.89 -17.11 -8.64
CA LEU A 339 -9.15 -18.04 -7.54
C LEU A 339 -10.48 -18.80 -7.69
N LEU A 340 -11.52 -18.12 -8.21
CA LEU A 340 -12.81 -18.75 -8.47
C LEU A 340 -12.69 -20.02 -9.33
N VAL A 341 -11.84 -20.02 -10.36
CA VAL A 341 -11.60 -21.19 -11.22
C VAL A 341 -10.96 -22.34 -10.42
N VAL A 342 -10.09 -22.02 -9.47
CA VAL A 342 -9.50 -23.02 -8.57
C VAL A 342 -10.58 -23.65 -7.67
N LEU A 343 -11.51 -22.85 -7.17
CA LEU A 343 -12.64 -23.33 -6.34
C LEU A 343 -13.57 -24.23 -7.15
N GLU A 344 -13.92 -23.82 -8.38
CA GLU A 344 -14.77 -24.59 -9.30
C GLU A 344 -14.14 -25.93 -9.65
N GLU A 345 -12.84 -25.94 -9.98
CA GLU A 345 -12.10 -27.15 -10.30
C GLU A 345 -11.89 -28.05 -9.06
N ALA A 346 -11.73 -27.46 -7.87
CA ALA A 346 -11.72 -28.23 -6.61
C ALA A 346 -13.05 -28.92 -6.35
N GLN A 347 -14.16 -28.17 -6.48
CA GLN A 347 -15.53 -28.69 -6.32
C GLN A 347 -15.84 -29.78 -7.33
N ARG A 348 -15.35 -29.67 -8.57
CA ARG A 348 -15.52 -30.68 -9.62
C ARG A 348 -14.77 -31.97 -9.30
N LYS A 349 -13.58 -31.87 -8.71
CA LYS A 349 -12.74 -33.02 -8.37
C LYS A 349 -13.21 -33.75 -7.11
N ASP A 350 -13.66 -33.03 -6.09
CA ASP A 350 -14.09 -33.62 -4.82
C ASP A 350 -15.27 -32.84 -4.22
N SER A 351 -16.36 -33.56 -3.94
CA SER A 351 -17.59 -33.04 -3.36
C SER A 351 -17.40 -32.35 -2.00
N LYS A 352 -16.29 -32.61 -1.28
CA LYS A 352 -15.96 -31.95 -0.01
C LYS A 352 -15.62 -30.46 -0.16
N PHE A 353 -15.21 -30.03 -1.35
CA PHE A 353 -14.86 -28.64 -1.66
C PHE A 353 -16.04 -27.89 -2.30
N LYS A 354 -17.27 -28.37 -2.09
CA LYS A 354 -18.47 -27.64 -2.50
C LYS A 354 -18.49 -26.26 -1.83
N PHE A 355 -18.73 -25.22 -2.61
CA PHE A 355 -18.86 -23.86 -2.10
C PHE A 355 -20.07 -23.17 -2.72
N GLU A 356 -20.52 -22.12 -2.04
CA GLU A 356 -21.57 -21.23 -2.53
C GLU A 356 -21.04 -19.80 -2.50
N THR A 357 -21.46 -19.01 -3.48
CA THR A 357 -21.07 -17.60 -3.59
C THR A 357 -22.29 -16.72 -3.58
N LYS A 358 -22.14 -15.53 -2.99
CA LYS A 358 -23.11 -14.46 -3.01
C LYS A 358 -22.53 -13.26 -3.76
N MET A 359 -23.33 -12.70 -4.67
CA MET A 359 -22.94 -11.47 -5.37
C MET A 359 -23.02 -10.27 -4.42
N THR A 360 -21.97 -9.44 -4.43
CA THR A 360 -21.86 -8.20 -3.64
C THR A 360 -21.39 -7.03 -4.52
N SER A 361 -21.31 -5.82 -3.96
CA SER A 361 -20.73 -4.67 -4.65
C SER A 361 -19.28 -4.88 -5.07
N TRP A 362 -18.51 -5.71 -4.37
CA TRP A 362 -17.12 -6.03 -4.67
C TRP A 362 -16.95 -7.20 -5.64
N GLY A 363 -18.04 -7.90 -5.97
CA GLY A 363 -18.05 -9.11 -6.79
C GLY A 363 -18.56 -10.34 -6.03
N LEU A 364 -18.15 -11.51 -6.48
CA LEU A 364 -18.54 -12.79 -5.87
C LEU A 364 -17.79 -12.99 -4.56
N MET A 365 -18.53 -13.12 -3.47
CA MET A 365 -18.00 -13.45 -2.14
C MET A 365 -18.38 -14.87 -1.78
N ILE A 366 -17.47 -15.62 -1.18
CA ILE A 366 -17.75 -16.99 -0.72
C ILE A 366 -18.65 -16.91 0.51
N SER A 367 -19.89 -17.36 0.40
CA SER A 367 -20.87 -17.34 1.48
C SER A 367 -20.91 -18.66 2.25
N SER A 368 -20.56 -19.78 1.61
CA SER A 368 -20.50 -21.08 2.28
C SER A 368 -19.42 -21.98 1.67
N ILE A 369 -18.78 -22.78 2.52
CA ILE A 369 -17.95 -23.92 2.10
C ILE A 369 -18.45 -25.15 2.86
N ASN A 370 -18.67 -26.24 2.14
CA ASN A 370 -19.14 -27.51 2.66
C ASN A 370 -20.40 -27.39 3.54
N ASN A 371 -21.39 -26.61 3.06
CA ASN A 371 -22.65 -26.30 3.75
C ASN A 371 -22.51 -25.55 5.08
N ILE A 372 -21.32 -25.05 5.41
CA ILE A 372 -21.11 -24.14 6.55
C ILE A 372 -21.13 -22.72 6.00
N ALA A 373 -22.21 -22.00 6.28
CA ALA A 373 -22.40 -20.63 5.83
C ALA A 373 -21.77 -19.63 6.81
N GLU A 374 -21.40 -18.46 6.29
CA GLU A 374 -21.08 -17.30 7.11
C GLU A 374 -22.27 -16.89 8.00
N ASN A 375 -21.99 -16.31 9.17
CA ASN A 375 -23.03 -15.83 10.07
C ASN A 375 -22.63 -14.47 10.66
N ALA A 376 -23.33 -13.42 10.23
CA ALA A 376 -23.10 -12.06 10.67
C ALA A 376 -23.33 -11.86 12.18
N ASN A 377 -24.32 -12.55 12.78
CA ASN A 377 -24.61 -12.45 14.21
C ASN A 377 -23.49 -13.07 15.06
N GLN A 378 -22.87 -14.14 14.56
CA GLN A 378 -21.74 -14.80 15.21
C GLN A 378 -20.37 -14.20 14.79
N LYS A 379 -20.36 -13.20 13.91
CA LYS A 379 -19.14 -12.60 13.32
C LYS A 379 -18.21 -13.64 12.67
N THR A 380 -18.79 -14.67 12.05
CA THR A 380 -18.06 -15.75 11.36
C THR A 380 -18.11 -15.56 9.86
N TYR A 381 -16.97 -15.72 9.19
CA TYR A 381 -16.82 -15.56 7.75
C TYR A 381 -15.68 -16.44 7.22
N TRP A 382 -15.62 -16.62 5.90
CA TRP A 382 -14.54 -17.36 5.24
C TRP A 382 -13.38 -16.44 4.87
N GLN A 383 -12.24 -16.63 5.52
CA GLN A 383 -11.03 -15.85 5.24
C GLN A 383 -10.16 -16.54 4.18
N LEU A 384 -9.82 -15.80 3.12
CA LEU A 384 -8.91 -16.26 2.08
C LEU A 384 -7.47 -15.92 2.44
N LEU A 385 -6.60 -16.92 2.38
CA LEU A 385 -5.18 -16.80 2.72
C LEU A 385 -4.33 -17.36 1.58
N SER A 386 -3.18 -16.73 1.35
CA SER A 386 -2.09 -17.30 0.57
C SER A 386 -1.01 -17.78 1.52
N GLY A 387 -1.07 -19.06 1.89
CA GLY A 387 -0.29 -19.59 3.00
C GLY A 387 -0.85 -19.06 4.32
N LYS A 388 -0.12 -18.16 4.98
CA LYS A 388 -0.53 -17.55 6.28
C LYS A 388 -0.94 -16.07 6.15
N THR A 389 -0.76 -15.46 4.99
CA THR A 389 -1.06 -14.04 4.79
C THR A 389 -2.47 -13.86 4.21
N PRO A 390 -3.32 -13.02 4.83
CA PRO A 390 -4.60 -12.63 4.26
C PRO A 390 -4.43 -12.01 2.88
N LEU A 391 -5.40 -12.26 2.00
CA LEU A 391 -5.42 -11.68 0.67
C LEU A 391 -5.98 -10.25 0.74
N ASN A 392 -5.24 -9.30 0.20
CA ASN A 392 -5.72 -7.92 0.02
C ASN A 392 -6.43 -7.75 -1.34
N GLU A 393 -6.24 -8.70 -2.25
CA GLU A 393 -6.91 -8.86 -3.54
C GLU A 393 -6.79 -10.35 -3.93
N ASP A 394 -7.71 -10.89 -4.74
CA ASP A 394 -7.53 -12.22 -5.34
C ASP A 394 -6.24 -12.21 -6.20
N ILE A 395 -5.21 -12.97 -5.80
CA ILE A 395 -3.79 -12.68 -6.09
C ILE A 395 -3.30 -12.98 -7.52
N SER A 396 -2.46 -12.07 -8.06
CA SER A 396 -1.44 -12.34 -9.08
C SER A 396 -0.01 -12.49 -8.50
N ILE A 397 0.70 -13.60 -8.80
CA ILE A 397 2.16 -13.80 -8.53
C ILE A 397 2.96 -13.33 -9.76
N PRO A 398 4.11 -12.66 -9.62
CA PRO A 398 4.90 -12.24 -10.78
C PRO A 398 5.36 -13.42 -11.64
N GLU A 399 5.29 -13.23 -12.95
CA GLU A 399 5.41 -14.22 -14.04
C GLU A 399 6.74 -15.04 -14.06
N ARG A 400 7.74 -14.71 -13.23
CA ARG A 400 9.08 -15.33 -13.28
C ARG A 400 9.68 -15.56 -11.89
N SER A 401 9.77 -16.82 -11.49
CA SER A 401 10.23 -17.22 -10.16
C SER A 401 11.75 -17.43 -10.02
N LYS A 402 12.48 -17.87 -11.05
CA LYS A 402 13.91 -18.23 -10.93
C LYS A 402 14.87 -17.04 -11.14
N LEU A 403 16.06 -17.10 -10.54
CA LEU A 403 17.14 -16.17 -10.84
C LEU A 403 17.57 -16.30 -12.30
N LYS A 404 17.55 -15.16 -13.00
CA LYS A 404 17.98 -15.05 -14.40
C LYS A 404 19.49 -15.27 -14.52
N PHE A 405 19.91 -15.78 -15.67
CA PHE A 405 21.31 -15.77 -16.07
C PHE A 405 21.80 -14.32 -16.18
N VAL A 406 23.05 -14.10 -15.78
CA VAL A 406 23.69 -12.80 -15.81
C VAL A 406 24.85 -12.88 -16.79
N GLU A 407 24.92 -11.94 -17.72
CA GLU A 407 25.98 -11.91 -18.72
C GLU A 407 27.35 -11.65 -18.09
N ARG A 408 28.40 -12.26 -18.68
CA ARG A 408 29.78 -12.11 -18.20
C ARG A 408 30.40 -10.76 -18.56
N VAL A 409 29.92 -10.15 -19.64
CA VAL A 409 30.44 -8.91 -20.20
C VAL A 409 29.25 -7.97 -20.37
N PRO A 410 29.34 -6.70 -19.95
CA PRO A 410 28.27 -5.73 -20.12
C PRO A 410 28.09 -5.36 -21.60
N LEU A 411 26.84 -5.26 -22.04
CA LEU A 411 26.45 -4.80 -23.39
C LEU A 411 26.60 -3.28 -23.49
N VAL A 412 27.84 -2.78 -23.57
CA VAL A 412 28.12 -1.35 -23.78
C VAL A 412 28.80 -1.13 -25.13
N PRO A 413 28.39 -0.12 -25.92
CA PRO A 413 28.95 0.14 -27.25
C PRO A 413 30.46 0.44 -27.25
N LYS A 414 30.96 1.01 -26.14
CA LYS A 414 32.38 1.35 -25.99
C LYS A 414 32.86 1.03 -24.57
N VAL A 415 33.85 0.14 -24.49
CA VAL A 415 34.40 -0.29 -23.21
C VAL A 415 35.45 0.71 -22.71
N ARG A 416 35.27 1.25 -21.50
CA ARG A 416 36.21 2.18 -20.85
C ARG A 416 37.09 1.46 -19.82
N ARG A 417 38.42 1.67 -19.86
CA ARG A 417 39.34 1.11 -18.85
C ARG A 417 39.35 1.97 -17.58
N GLU A 418 38.83 1.44 -16.47
CA GLU A 418 38.72 2.16 -15.20
C GLU A 418 39.86 1.85 -14.22
N PRO A 419 40.23 2.77 -13.31
CA PRO A 419 41.23 2.50 -12.28
C PRO A 419 40.65 1.61 -11.19
N LYS A 420 41.51 0.81 -10.53
CA LYS A 420 41.10 -0.01 -9.39
C LYS A 420 40.86 0.91 -8.18
N ASN A 421 39.66 1.44 -8.06
CA ASN A 421 39.26 2.25 -6.91
C ASN A 421 38.76 1.35 -5.77
N LEU A 422 39.46 1.39 -4.64
CA LEU A 422 39.03 0.67 -3.43
C LEU A 422 37.83 1.33 -2.76
N LYS A 423 37.52 2.59 -3.09
CA LYS A 423 36.34 3.32 -2.61
C LYS A 423 35.03 2.59 -2.93
N ASP A 424 35.00 1.85 -4.03
CA ASP A 424 33.77 1.24 -4.56
C ASP A 424 33.30 0.06 -3.70
N ILE A 425 34.20 -0.52 -2.90
CA ILE A 425 33.91 -1.64 -1.99
C ILE A 425 34.03 -1.22 -0.51
N ARG A 426 34.22 0.07 -0.23
CA ARG A 426 34.41 0.63 1.11
C ARG A 426 33.17 1.38 1.58
N GLY A 427 32.90 1.28 2.88
CA GLY A 427 31.83 2.01 3.54
C GLY A 427 30.47 1.31 3.47
N PRO A 428 29.43 1.94 4.05
CA PRO A 428 28.07 1.44 4.00
C PRO A 428 27.48 1.61 2.59
N SER A 429 26.57 0.71 2.25
CA SER A 429 25.77 0.79 1.03
C SER A 429 24.69 1.86 1.19
N THR A 430 24.52 2.70 0.17
CA THR A 430 23.37 3.60 0.03
C THR A 430 22.23 2.95 -0.76
N GLU A 431 22.57 1.92 -1.53
CA GLU A 431 21.67 1.25 -2.46
C GLU A 431 21.39 -0.19 -2.01
N ALA A 432 20.21 -0.70 -2.37
CA ALA A 432 19.78 -2.07 -2.11
C ALA A 432 19.94 -2.52 -0.65
N THR A 433 19.69 -1.63 0.31
CA THR A 433 19.78 -1.91 1.75
C THR A 433 18.49 -2.47 2.36
N GLU A 434 17.37 -2.32 1.67
CA GLU A 434 16.02 -2.72 2.11
C GLU A 434 15.39 -3.71 1.15
N PHE A 435 14.47 -4.53 1.66
CA PHE A 435 13.67 -5.48 0.87
C PHE A 435 12.76 -4.73 -0.11
N THR A 436 12.54 -5.29 -1.29
CA THR A 436 11.62 -4.73 -2.29
C THR A 436 10.38 -5.60 -2.44
N GLU A 437 10.56 -6.88 -2.78
CA GLU A 437 9.46 -7.79 -3.12
C GLU A 437 9.48 -9.06 -2.27
N GLY A 438 10.66 -9.52 -1.86
CA GLY A 438 10.88 -10.73 -1.09
C GLY A 438 10.95 -10.52 0.42
N ASN A 439 11.00 -11.64 1.13
CA ASN A 439 10.95 -11.74 2.58
C ASN A 439 12.31 -12.14 3.20
N PHE A 440 13.18 -12.75 2.39
CA PHE A 440 14.49 -13.28 2.79
C PHE A 440 15.57 -12.80 1.83
N ALA A 441 16.79 -12.61 2.32
CA ALA A 441 17.87 -12.11 1.50
C ALA A 441 19.25 -12.55 2.02
N VAL A 442 20.25 -12.42 1.16
CA VAL A 442 21.66 -12.52 1.56
C VAL A 442 22.21 -11.10 1.75
N LEU A 443 22.48 -10.74 3.00
CA LEU A 443 23.04 -9.46 3.41
C LEU A 443 24.57 -9.50 3.38
N ALA A 444 25.20 -8.53 2.71
CA ALA A 444 26.63 -8.32 2.78
C ALA A 444 27.02 -7.67 4.12
N LEU A 445 27.82 -8.36 4.94
CA LEU A 445 28.39 -7.82 6.18
C LEU A 445 29.74 -7.13 5.95
N GLY A 446 30.33 -7.27 4.76
CA GLY A 446 31.52 -6.56 4.32
C GLY A 446 31.45 -6.26 2.82
N GLY A 447 32.12 -5.19 2.37
CA GLY A 447 32.19 -4.90 0.93
C GLY A 447 33.18 -5.80 0.18
N GLY A 448 33.08 -5.94 -1.13
CA GLY A 448 34.00 -6.73 -1.97
C GLY A 448 33.59 -6.78 -3.43
N TYR A 449 34.32 -7.54 -4.24
CA TYR A 449 34.04 -7.69 -5.68
C TYR A 449 33.35 -9.02 -5.96
N LEU A 450 32.15 -8.97 -6.54
CA LEU A 450 31.48 -10.15 -7.09
C LEU A 450 31.97 -10.39 -8.51
N HIS A 451 32.70 -11.50 -8.70
CA HIS A 451 33.03 -12.01 -10.03
C HIS A 451 31.82 -12.73 -10.64
N TRP A 452 31.80 -12.83 -11.97
CA TRP A 452 30.74 -13.56 -12.68
C TRP A 452 30.53 -14.99 -12.15
N GLY A 453 31.60 -15.70 -11.78
CA GLY A 453 31.50 -17.04 -11.19
C GLY A 453 30.71 -17.09 -9.88
N HIS A 454 30.69 -16.00 -9.09
CA HIS A 454 29.87 -15.92 -7.88
C HIS A 454 28.39 -15.77 -8.21
N PHE A 455 28.04 -15.02 -9.26
CA PHE A 455 26.65 -14.94 -9.76
C PHE A 455 26.16 -16.30 -10.21
N GLU A 456 26.94 -17.02 -10.99
CA GLU A 456 26.55 -18.34 -11.48
C GLU A 456 26.46 -19.38 -10.34
N MET A 457 27.39 -19.33 -9.38
CA MET A 457 27.34 -20.15 -8.18
C MET A 457 26.06 -19.89 -7.36
N MET A 458 25.70 -18.62 -7.14
CA MET A 458 24.47 -18.24 -6.43
C MET A 458 23.23 -18.69 -7.19
N ARG A 459 23.18 -18.42 -8.50
CA ARG A 459 22.08 -18.79 -9.39
C ARG A 459 21.83 -20.29 -9.36
N LEU A 460 22.88 -21.10 -9.51
CA LEU A 460 22.77 -22.56 -9.50
C LEU A 460 22.39 -23.10 -8.12
N THR A 461 22.98 -22.58 -7.04
CA THR A 461 22.68 -23.04 -5.67
C THR A 461 21.23 -22.74 -5.29
N ILE A 462 20.78 -21.51 -5.55
CA ILE A 462 19.41 -21.07 -5.25
C ILE A 462 18.42 -21.75 -6.18
N ASN A 463 18.63 -21.75 -7.50
CA ASN A 463 17.68 -22.35 -8.44
C ASN A 463 17.56 -23.89 -8.31
N ARG A 464 18.57 -24.58 -7.74
CA ARG A 464 18.50 -26.02 -7.43
C ARG A 464 17.74 -26.32 -6.15
N SER A 465 17.83 -25.42 -5.16
CA SER A 465 17.26 -25.64 -3.82
C SER A 465 15.89 -24.99 -3.66
N MET A 466 15.53 -24.02 -4.52
CA MET A 466 14.27 -23.31 -4.47
C MET A 466 13.18 -24.02 -5.27
N ASP A 467 11.96 -24.01 -4.73
CA ASP A 467 10.78 -24.48 -5.43
C ASP A 467 10.19 -23.37 -6.32
N PRO A 468 10.23 -23.49 -7.66
CA PRO A 468 9.84 -22.40 -8.57
C PRO A 468 8.34 -22.09 -8.56
N LYS A 469 7.53 -22.94 -7.92
CA LYS A 469 6.07 -22.77 -7.78
C LYS A 469 5.70 -21.90 -6.59
N ASN A 470 6.47 -22.01 -5.50
CA ASN A 470 6.16 -21.36 -4.22
C ASN A 470 7.09 -20.18 -3.93
N MET A 471 8.32 -20.23 -4.44
CA MET A 471 9.37 -19.27 -4.15
C MET A 471 9.76 -18.52 -5.42
N PHE A 472 10.13 -17.25 -5.28
CA PHE A 472 10.81 -16.49 -6.30
C PHE A 472 12.12 -15.92 -5.78
N ALA A 473 13.07 -15.70 -6.68
CA ALA A 473 14.38 -15.16 -6.36
C ALA A 473 14.77 -14.08 -7.37
N LYS A 474 15.25 -12.94 -6.87
CA LYS A 474 15.56 -11.74 -7.63
C LYS A 474 16.95 -11.22 -7.31
N TRP A 475 17.68 -10.81 -8.35
CA TRP A 475 18.94 -10.10 -8.19
C TRP A 475 18.70 -8.70 -7.64
N ARG A 476 19.44 -8.31 -6.60
CA ARG A 476 19.45 -6.94 -6.08
C ARG A 476 20.68 -6.16 -6.46
N VAL A 477 21.74 -6.86 -6.89
CA VAL A 477 22.94 -6.28 -7.47
C VAL A 477 22.93 -6.41 -8.99
N PRO A 478 23.45 -5.42 -9.74
CA PRO A 478 23.51 -5.48 -11.19
C PRO A 478 24.55 -6.51 -11.67
N ALA A 479 24.42 -6.86 -12.95
CA ALA A 479 25.39 -7.68 -13.66
C ALA A 479 26.82 -7.12 -13.56
N PRO A 480 27.87 -7.96 -13.67
CA PRO A 480 29.26 -7.49 -13.70
C PRO A 480 29.47 -6.41 -14.77
N PHE A 481 29.75 -5.19 -14.32
CA PHE A 481 29.90 -4.03 -15.21
C PHE A 481 31.27 -3.36 -15.10
N LYS A 482 31.97 -3.52 -13.97
CA LYS A 482 33.25 -2.85 -13.73
C LYS A 482 34.42 -3.63 -14.32
N PRO A 483 35.21 -3.07 -15.25
CA PRO A 483 36.30 -3.79 -15.88
C PRO A 483 37.53 -3.87 -14.98
N VAL A 484 38.10 -5.08 -14.87
CA VAL A 484 39.39 -5.34 -14.22
C VAL A 484 40.42 -5.63 -15.31
N THR A 485 41.52 -4.89 -15.29
CA THR A 485 42.60 -5.04 -16.27
C THR A 485 43.76 -5.86 -15.70
N ARG A 486 44.40 -6.65 -16.56
CA ARG A 486 45.59 -7.43 -16.24
C ARG A 486 46.69 -7.16 -17.26
N LYS A 487 47.92 -6.97 -16.78
CA LYS A 487 49.10 -6.92 -17.65
C LYS A 487 49.67 -8.33 -17.82
N GLY A 488 50.24 -8.59 -18.99
CA GLY A 488 51.04 -9.80 -19.21
C GLY A 488 52.25 -9.84 -18.28
N VAL A 489 52.65 -11.05 -17.88
CA VAL A 489 53.85 -11.27 -17.07
C VAL A 489 55.07 -10.80 -17.86
N GLY A 490 55.96 -10.00 -17.24
CA GLY A 490 57.19 -9.49 -17.88
C GLY A 490 57.13 -8.04 -18.42
N GLN A 491 55.99 -7.34 -18.31
CA GLN A 491 55.86 -5.95 -18.73
C GLN A 491 56.49 -4.97 -17.72
N ARG A 492 57.30 -4.01 -18.19
CA ARG A 492 57.90 -2.95 -17.36
C ARG A 492 56.83 -1.96 -16.85
N MET A 493 57.12 -1.31 -15.72
CA MET A 493 56.30 -0.21 -15.20
C MET A 493 56.35 0.98 -16.19
N GLY A 494 55.20 1.55 -16.56
CA GLY A 494 55.10 2.74 -17.45
C GLY A 494 54.19 2.61 -18.68
N GLY A 495 53.92 1.40 -19.19
CA GLY A 495 53.20 1.20 -20.47
C GLY A 495 51.66 1.34 -20.46
N GLY A 496 51.07 2.20 -19.62
CA GLY A 496 49.60 2.33 -19.50
C GLY A 496 48.90 1.12 -18.86
N LYS A 497 47.56 1.02 -18.97
CA LYS A 497 46.78 -0.13 -18.43
C LYS A 497 46.72 -1.29 -19.41
N GLY A 498 46.77 -2.52 -18.88
CA GLY A 498 46.65 -3.75 -19.66
C GLY A 498 45.26 -3.96 -20.29
N ALA A 499 45.11 -5.08 -21.00
CA ALA A 499 43.82 -5.51 -21.54
C ALA A 499 42.84 -5.84 -20.40
N ILE A 500 41.54 -5.81 -20.70
CA ILE A 500 40.49 -6.18 -19.75
C ILE A 500 40.50 -7.70 -19.63
N ASP A 501 40.63 -8.19 -18.41
CA ASP A 501 40.68 -9.61 -18.08
C ASP A 501 39.28 -10.15 -17.76
N HIS A 502 38.53 -9.43 -16.90
CA HIS A 502 37.15 -9.77 -16.55
C HIS A 502 36.39 -8.56 -15.99
N TYR A 503 35.09 -8.72 -15.81
CA TYR A 503 34.22 -7.72 -15.17
C TYR A 503 33.78 -8.19 -13.78
N VAL A 504 33.56 -7.22 -12.89
CA VAL A 504 33.11 -7.44 -11.50
C VAL A 504 31.99 -6.48 -11.12
N THR A 505 31.20 -6.85 -10.11
CA THR A 505 30.26 -5.94 -9.44
C THR A 505 30.83 -5.56 -8.07
N PRO A 506 31.13 -4.28 -7.80
CA PRO A 506 31.50 -3.83 -6.46
C PRO A 506 30.28 -3.87 -5.52
N VAL A 507 30.44 -4.43 -4.34
CA VAL A 507 29.42 -4.50 -3.28
C VAL A 507 29.95 -3.84 -2.02
N LYS A 508 29.08 -3.12 -1.31
CA LYS A 508 29.39 -2.45 -0.03
C LYS A 508 28.72 -3.17 1.14
N THR A 509 29.10 -2.80 2.36
CA THR A 509 28.49 -3.38 3.56
C THR A 509 27.05 -2.91 3.69
N GLY A 510 26.12 -3.81 4.00
CA GLY A 510 24.69 -3.51 4.12
C GLY A 510 23.88 -3.73 2.84
N THR A 511 24.52 -4.08 1.72
CA THR A 511 23.83 -4.42 0.47
C THR A 511 23.15 -5.79 0.57
N LEU A 512 21.88 -5.88 0.20
CA LEU A 512 21.20 -7.14 -0.11
C LEU A 512 21.62 -7.58 -1.52
N ILE A 513 22.18 -8.78 -1.64
CA ILE A 513 22.76 -9.26 -2.92
C ILE A 513 21.69 -9.97 -3.74
N VAL A 514 20.97 -10.87 -3.09
CA VAL A 514 19.85 -11.63 -3.64
C VAL A 514 18.71 -11.53 -2.66
N GLU A 515 17.51 -11.39 -3.22
CA GLU A 515 16.26 -11.38 -2.49
C GLU A 515 15.43 -12.58 -2.91
N LEU A 516 14.88 -13.29 -1.94
CA LEU A 516 13.96 -14.42 -2.08
C LEU A 516 12.62 -14.06 -1.44
N GLY A 517 11.55 -14.40 -2.14
CA GLY A 517 10.19 -14.22 -1.68
C GLY A 517 9.31 -15.40 -2.06
N GLY A 518 8.04 -15.29 -1.75
CA GLY A 518 7.06 -16.37 -1.95
C GLY A 518 6.69 -17.08 -0.64
N ARG A 519 5.93 -18.17 -0.77
CA ARG A 519 5.33 -18.94 0.33
C ARG A 519 6.36 -19.89 0.95
N CYS A 520 7.34 -19.35 1.67
CA CYS A 520 8.38 -20.13 2.34
C CYS A 520 8.69 -19.57 3.74
N GLU A 521 9.08 -20.45 4.67
CA GLU A 521 9.52 -20.04 6.00
C GLU A 521 11.04 -19.83 6.05
N PHE A 522 11.53 -18.96 6.95
CA PHE A 522 12.96 -18.68 7.03
C PHE A 522 13.79 -19.94 7.26
N LYS A 523 13.30 -20.90 8.04
CA LYS A 523 14.01 -22.17 8.33
C LYS A 523 14.31 -22.99 7.08
N GLU A 524 13.40 -23.00 6.10
CA GLU A 524 13.55 -23.75 4.86
C GLU A 524 14.59 -23.09 3.95
N VAL A 525 14.56 -21.76 3.89
CA VAL A 525 15.40 -20.96 3.00
C VAL A 525 16.80 -20.74 3.58
N GLN A 526 16.91 -20.71 4.91
CA GLN A 526 18.15 -20.42 5.64
C GLN A 526 19.28 -21.37 5.25
N GLY A 527 19.01 -22.67 5.11
CA GLY A 527 20.04 -23.66 4.81
C GLY A 527 20.82 -23.36 3.53
N PHE A 528 20.13 -23.16 2.41
CA PHE A 528 20.81 -22.86 1.14
C PHE A 528 21.27 -21.41 1.01
N LEU A 529 20.62 -20.46 1.68
CA LEU A 529 21.11 -19.08 1.73
C LEU A 529 22.41 -18.96 2.54
N ASP A 530 22.54 -19.72 3.62
CA ASP A 530 23.78 -19.78 4.39
C ASP A 530 24.88 -20.44 3.55
N LEU A 531 24.60 -21.50 2.79
CA LEU A 531 25.57 -22.06 1.83
C LEU A 531 26.06 -21.03 0.81
N VAL A 532 25.16 -20.19 0.31
CA VAL A 532 25.53 -19.08 -0.57
C VAL A 532 26.41 -18.08 0.18
N ALA A 533 26.00 -17.65 1.37
CA ALA A 533 26.72 -16.66 2.18
C ALA A 533 28.18 -17.09 2.47
N HIS A 534 28.42 -18.38 2.74
CA HIS A 534 29.76 -18.91 2.99
C HIS A 534 30.67 -18.94 1.75
N LYS A 535 30.08 -18.99 0.54
CA LYS A 535 30.83 -19.04 -0.72
C LYS A 535 31.11 -17.65 -1.31
N LEU A 536 30.63 -16.59 -0.67
CA LEU A 536 30.87 -15.23 -1.12
C LEU A 536 32.29 -14.75 -0.76
N PRO A 537 32.88 -13.84 -1.56
CA PRO A 537 34.25 -13.35 -1.36
C PRO A 537 34.39 -12.36 -0.19
N PHE A 538 33.32 -12.16 0.58
CA PHE A 538 33.25 -11.28 1.75
C PHE A 538 32.22 -11.84 2.73
N PRO A 539 32.29 -11.48 4.03
CA PRO A 539 31.33 -11.96 5.01
C PRO A 539 29.90 -11.56 4.64
N ALA A 540 29.00 -12.53 4.69
CA ALA A 540 27.59 -12.35 4.38
C ALA A 540 26.75 -13.20 5.32
N LYS A 541 25.45 -12.91 5.39
CA LYS A 541 24.51 -13.62 6.27
C LYS A 541 23.12 -13.72 5.63
N ALA A 542 22.45 -14.86 5.77
CA ALA A 542 21.03 -14.97 5.46
C ALA A 542 20.20 -14.20 6.49
N VAL A 543 19.26 -13.37 6.02
CA VAL A 543 18.40 -12.55 6.88
C VAL A 543 16.95 -12.59 6.39
N SER A 544 16.00 -12.60 7.33
CA SER A 544 14.60 -12.24 7.09
C SER A 544 14.37 -10.75 7.34
N ARG A 545 13.21 -10.21 6.93
CA ARG A 545 12.77 -8.84 7.28
C ARG A 545 12.85 -8.57 8.78
N GLU A 546 12.24 -9.45 9.58
CA GLU A 546 12.25 -9.37 11.05
C GLU A 546 13.67 -9.47 11.61
N THR A 547 14.50 -10.37 11.08
CA THR A 547 15.89 -10.53 11.56
C THR A 547 16.73 -9.28 11.25
N LEU A 548 16.51 -8.65 10.09
CA LEU A 548 17.22 -7.43 9.70
C LEU A 548 16.80 -6.25 10.59
N GLU A 549 15.51 -6.09 10.85
CA GLU A 549 15.00 -5.06 11.76
C GLU A 549 15.53 -5.25 13.18
N LYS A 550 15.51 -6.50 13.69
CA LYS A 550 16.08 -6.83 14.99
C LYS A 550 17.58 -6.53 15.06
N MET A 551 18.34 -6.83 14.00
CA MET A 551 19.77 -6.46 13.94
C MET A 551 19.98 -4.95 14.02
N ARG A 552 19.13 -4.15 13.34
CA ARG A 552 19.18 -2.69 13.38
C ARG A 552 18.77 -2.14 14.77
N GLN A 553 17.72 -2.68 15.38
CA GLN A 553 17.28 -2.31 16.72
C GLN A 553 18.35 -2.65 17.76
N ASN A 554 18.89 -3.86 17.74
CA ASN A 554 19.97 -4.28 18.64
C ASN A 554 21.22 -3.39 18.48
N GLN A 555 21.53 -2.95 17.26
CA GLN A 555 22.65 -2.01 17.05
C GLN A 555 22.36 -0.66 17.70
N LYS A 556 21.17 -0.08 17.49
CA LYS A 556 20.76 1.19 18.13
C LYS A 556 20.72 1.08 19.65
N GLU A 557 20.20 -0.02 20.16
CA GLU A 557 20.15 -0.29 21.60
C GLU A 557 21.56 -0.39 22.19
N ARG A 558 22.48 -1.10 21.53
CA ARG A 558 23.89 -1.16 21.96
C ARG A 558 24.57 0.20 21.91
N GLU A 559 24.23 1.04 20.94
CA GLU A 559 24.75 2.42 20.83
C GLU A 559 24.20 3.30 21.96
N ASN A 560 22.90 3.23 22.26
CA ASN A 560 22.24 3.98 23.33
C ASN A 560 22.69 3.52 24.73
N ASN A 561 22.85 2.21 24.92
CA ASN A 561 23.27 1.60 26.20
C ASN A 561 24.78 1.58 26.39
N ASN A 562 25.57 2.13 25.45
CA ASN A 562 27.02 2.15 25.56
C ASN A 562 27.49 3.15 26.63
N GLN A 563 27.72 2.64 27.84
CA GLN A 563 28.26 3.42 28.97
C GLN A 563 29.78 3.65 28.86
N ASN A 564 30.47 3.06 27.87
CA ASN A 564 31.91 3.24 27.74
C ASN A 564 32.24 4.64 27.21
N PRO A 565 32.91 5.50 28.00
CA PRO A 565 33.25 6.85 27.57
C PRO A 565 34.31 6.87 26.45
N TRP A 566 35.02 5.76 26.22
CA TRP A 566 36.09 5.61 25.23
C TRP A 566 35.58 4.94 23.95
N THR A 567 34.72 5.63 23.21
CA THR A 567 34.27 5.16 21.88
C THR A 567 35.38 5.27 20.84
N PHE A 568 35.36 4.42 19.81
CA PHE A 568 36.33 4.51 18.71
C PHE A 568 36.37 5.91 18.09
N GLU A 569 35.19 6.51 17.90
CA GLU A 569 35.05 7.88 17.40
C GLU A 569 35.82 8.87 18.28
N ARG A 570 35.66 8.79 19.61
CA ARG A 570 36.36 9.68 20.55
C ARG A 570 37.87 9.45 20.55
N ILE A 571 38.31 8.18 20.56
CA ILE A 571 39.73 7.80 20.55
C ILE A 571 40.41 8.31 19.26
N ALA A 572 39.76 8.12 18.12
CA ALA A 572 40.26 8.51 16.80
C ALA A 572 40.26 10.04 16.61
N THR A 573 39.21 10.73 17.03
CA THR A 573 39.11 12.20 16.95
C THR A 573 40.08 12.90 17.91
N ALA A 574 40.29 12.38 19.12
CA ALA A 574 41.27 12.92 20.04
C ALA A 574 42.72 12.46 19.78
N ASN A 575 42.95 11.62 18.76
CA ASN A 575 44.26 11.04 18.44
C ASN A 575 44.97 10.41 19.66
N MET A 576 44.20 9.75 20.53
CA MET A 576 44.74 9.16 21.75
C MET A 576 45.80 8.12 21.41
N LEU A 577 46.91 8.12 22.16
CA LEU A 577 48.06 7.22 21.95
C LEU A 577 48.66 7.27 20.53
N GLY A 578 48.41 8.34 19.78
CA GLY A 578 48.91 8.49 18.41
C GLY A 578 48.25 7.55 17.40
N ILE A 579 47.04 7.05 17.68
CA ILE A 579 46.33 6.07 16.85
C ILE A 579 46.15 6.50 15.39
N ARG A 580 46.10 7.81 15.09
CA ARG A 580 45.98 8.31 13.71
C ARG A 580 47.18 7.95 12.82
N LYS A 581 48.33 7.59 13.40
CA LYS A 581 49.48 7.03 12.64
C LYS A 581 49.16 5.68 12.00
N PHE A 582 48.19 4.94 12.55
CA PHE A 582 47.82 3.59 12.13
C PHE A 582 46.44 3.54 11.44
N LEU A 583 45.63 4.59 11.54
CA LEU A 583 44.32 4.67 10.90
C LEU A 583 44.44 5.28 9.50
N SER A 584 43.72 4.69 8.53
CA SER A 584 43.59 5.34 7.23
C SER A 584 42.63 6.53 7.33
N PRO A 585 42.73 7.52 6.41
CA PRO A 585 41.75 8.62 6.34
C PRO A 585 40.30 8.12 6.24
N TYR A 586 40.10 6.93 5.62
CA TYR A 586 38.79 6.29 5.53
C TYR A 586 38.28 5.80 6.88
N ASP A 587 39.12 5.17 7.69
CA ASP A 587 38.73 4.67 9.01
C ASP A 587 38.33 5.81 9.94
N LEU A 588 38.94 7.00 9.77
CA LEU A 588 38.51 8.22 10.47
C LEU A 588 37.13 8.69 10.03
N THR A 589 36.86 8.78 8.72
CA THR A 589 35.55 9.22 8.20
C THR A 589 34.41 8.27 8.56
N GLN A 590 34.67 6.97 8.59
CA GLN A 590 33.68 5.94 8.87
C GLN A 590 33.69 5.49 10.34
N LYS A 591 34.41 6.20 11.22
CA LYS A 591 34.49 5.90 12.66
C LYS A 591 34.90 4.46 12.95
N GLY A 592 35.78 3.89 12.12
CA GLY A 592 36.26 2.51 12.24
C GLY A 592 35.23 1.44 11.88
N GLN A 593 34.07 1.85 11.36
CA GLN A 593 32.99 0.97 10.93
C GLN A 593 33.15 0.64 9.43
N TYR A 594 32.67 -0.53 9.01
CA TYR A 594 32.50 -0.95 7.62
C TYR A 594 33.77 -1.24 6.80
N TRP A 595 34.98 -0.98 7.30
CA TRP A 595 36.24 -1.31 6.62
C TRP A 595 37.44 -1.44 7.57
N GLY A 596 38.53 -2.04 7.09
CA GLY A 596 39.81 -2.13 7.79
C GLY A 596 39.94 -3.34 8.71
N LYS A 597 41.13 -3.51 9.30
CA LYS A 597 41.45 -4.66 10.18
C LYS A 597 40.59 -4.72 11.45
N PHE A 598 40.07 -3.58 11.90
CA PHE A 598 39.21 -3.50 13.09
C PHE A 598 37.79 -4.02 12.83
N PHE A 599 37.27 -3.82 11.62
CA PHE A 599 35.94 -4.26 11.23
C PHE A 599 35.95 -5.66 10.61
N LEU A 600 36.97 -5.98 9.80
CA LEU A 600 37.15 -7.26 9.13
C LEU A 600 38.53 -7.84 9.48
N PRO A 601 38.70 -8.45 10.67
CA PRO A 601 40.01 -8.92 11.12
C PRO A 601 40.60 -10.03 10.24
N LYS A 602 39.74 -10.79 9.55
CA LYS A 602 40.14 -11.85 8.61
C LYS A 602 40.53 -11.33 7.22
N ARG A 603 40.39 -10.03 6.96
CA ARG A 603 40.70 -9.42 5.68
C ARG A 603 42.09 -8.78 5.75
N VAL A 604 43.06 -9.47 5.18
CA VAL A 604 44.47 -9.02 5.08
C VAL A 604 44.64 -8.10 3.89
#